data_AF-A0A9P1C4D6-F1
#
_entry.id   AF-A0A9P1C4D6-F1
#
_cell.length_a   1.000
_cell.length_b   1.000
_cell.length_c   1.000
_cell.angle_alpha   90.00
_cell.angle_beta   90.00
_cell.angle_gamma   90.00
#
_symmetry.space_group_name_H-M   'P 1'
#
loop_
_entity.id
_entity.type
_entity.pdbx_description
1 polymer ?
#
loop_
_entity_poly.entity_id
_entity_poly.type
_entity_poly.pdbx_seq_one_letter_code
_entity_poly.pdbx_strand_id
1 'polypeptide(L)'
;MSKDDDYDYLFKVVLIGDSGVGKSNLLSRFTRDEFNLESKSTIGVEFATKSITTNGKVIKAQIWDTAGQERYRAITSAYYRGAVGALLVYDISKRVTFENLERWLQELRDHADPNIVIMLVGNKGDLRHLRAVGQDEALAFAEKHGLACIETSALEATNVETAFMRLLSEIYTLMSSRQITDADSFRNAQTAIQVEAVQATPSRGGCCN
;
A
#
# COMPACT_ATOMS: atom_id res chain seq x y z
N MET A 1 23.51 1.39 18.15
CA MET A 1 22.20 1.47 17.47
C MET A 1 21.41 2.60 18.09
N SER A 2 21.09 3.64 17.33
CA SER A 2 20.20 4.73 17.74
C SER A 2 18.76 4.21 17.88
N LYS A 3 18.00 4.77 18.82
CA LYS A 3 16.59 4.39 19.11
C LYS A 3 15.61 4.53 17.93
N ASP A 4 16.04 5.09 16.79
CA ASP A 4 15.25 5.23 15.56
C ASP A 4 15.18 3.96 14.68
N ASP A 5 15.87 2.90 15.06
CA ASP A 5 15.85 1.61 14.34
C ASP A 5 14.88 0.58 14.92
N ASP A 6 14.24 0.86 16.06
CA ASP A 6 13.27 -0.06 16.66
C ASP A 6 11.88 0.22 16.06
N TYR A 7 11.42 -0.67 15.20
CA TYR A 7 10.10 -0.60 14.56
C TYR A 7 9.42 -1.97 14.63
N ASP A 8 8.11 -1.97 14.80
CA ASP A 8 7.30 -3.20 14.81
C ASP A 8 7.01 -3.69 13.38
N TYR A 9 6.82 -2.76 12.44
CA TYR A 9 6.47 -3.06 11.06
C TYR A 9 7.27 -2.23 10.06
N LEU A 10 7.63 -2.84 8.94
CA LEU A 10 8.26 -2.18 7.80
C LEU A 10 7.34 -2.28 6.58
N PHE A 11 6.79 -1.16 6.13
CA PHE A 11 5.89 -1.13 4.97
C PHE A 11 6.57 -0.49 3.77
N LYS A 12 6.67 -1.24 2.68
CA LYS A 12 7.10 -0.72 1.39
C LYS A 12 5.88 -0.19 0.61
N VAL A 13 5.89 1.10 0.31
CA VAL A 13 4.84 1.81 -0.45
C VAL A 13 5.44 2.40 -1.72
N VAL A 14 4.72 2.31 -2.83
CA VAL A 14 5.13 2.89 -4.12
C VAL A 14 4.17 3.99 -4.57
N LEU A 15 4.69 5.06 -5.16
CA LEU A 15 3.89 6.08 -5.82
C LEU A 15 3.94 5.86 -7.33
N ILE A 16 2.78 5.71 -7.97
CA ILE A 16 2.66 5.45 -9.41
C ILE A 16 1.68 6.41 -10.08
N GLY A 17 1.82 6.60 -11.40
CA GLY A 17 1.04 7.54 -12.19
C GLY A 17 1.91 8.34 -13.15
N ASP A 18 1.27 9.12 -14.02
CA ASP A 18 1.94 9.87 -15.08
C ASP A 18 2.99 10.87 -14.59
N SER A 19 3.88 11.30 -15.48
CA SER A 19 4.82 12.37 -15.21
C SER A 19 4.09 13.69 -14.95
N GLY A 20 4.53 14.45 -13.95
CA GLY A 20 3.97 15.78 -13.66
C GLY A 20 2.63 15.80 -12.93
N VAL A 21 2.09 14.65 -12.52
CA VAL A 21 0.89 14.59 -11.64
C VAL A 21 1.16 15.05 -10.21
N GLY A 22 2.44 15.07 -9.80
CA GLY A 22 2.87 15.60 -8.50
C GLY A 22 3.24 14.57 -7.43
N LYS A 23 3.60 13.34 -7.83
CA LYS A 23 4.05 12.27 -6.91
C LYS A 23 5.21 12.68 -6.00
N SER A 24 6.27 13.27 -6.57
CA SER A 24 7.43 13.76 -5.81
C SER A 24 7.03 14.85 -4.82
N ASN A 25 6.18 15.80 -5.23
CA ASN A 25 5.68 16.84 -4.33
C ASN A 25 4.79 16.26 -3.21
N LEU A 26 3.99 15.22 -3.47
CA LEU A 26 3.26 14.52 -2.42
C LEU A 26 4.23 13.84 -1.43
N LEU A 27 5.30 13.21 -1.94
CA LEU A 27 6.32 12.59 -1.10
C LEU A 27 7.06 13.62 -0.23
N SER A 28 7.55 14.70 -0.84
CA SER A 28 8.25 15.79 -0.15
C SER A 28 7.32 16.44 0.88
N ARG A 29 6.06 16.68 0.53
CA ARG A 29 5.09 17.25 1.45
C ARG A 29 4.82 16.33 2.64
N PHE A 30 4.68 15.03 2.41
CA PHE A 30 4.47 14.08 3.50
C PHE A 30 5.70 13.91 4.41
N THR A 31 6.91 13.92 3.84
CA THR A 31 8.14 13.56 4.58
C THR A 31 8.87 14.76 5.18
N ARG A 32 8.81 15.92 4.52
CA ARG A 32 9.58 17.12 4.89
C ARG A 32 8.71 18.37 5.07
N ASP A 33 7.41 18.28 4.79
CA ASP A 33 6.52 19.42 4.68
C ASP A 33 7.01 20.50 3.70
N GLU A 34 7.60 20.05 2.59
CA GLU A 34 8.14 20.90 1.53
C GLU A 34 7.34 20.75 0.23
N PHE A 35 7.28 21.83 -0.56
CA PHE A 35 6.73 21.82 -1.90
C PHE A 35 7.63 22.60 -2.85
N ASN A 36 7.88 22.03 -4.02
CA ASN A 36 8.69 22.65 -5.06
C ASN A 36 7.85 22.84 -6.33
N LEU A 37 7.56 24.11 -6.65
CA LEU A 37 6.80 24.48 -7.84
C LEU A 37 7.59 24.21 -9.13
N GLU A 38 8.93 24.24 -9.07
CA GLU A 38 9.84 23.93 -10.18
C GLU A 38 10.30 22.47 -10.18
N SER A 39 9.55 21.56 -9.55
CA SER A 39 9.89 20.14 -9.52
C SER A 39 10.09 19.60 -10.94
N LYS A 40 11.33 19.22 -11.27
CA LYS A 40 11.66 18.58 -12.56
C LYS A 40 11.10 17.16 -12.59
N SER A 41 10.96 16.60 -13.79
CA SER A 41 10.60 15.18 -13.92
C SER A 41 11.61 14.30 -13.16
N THR A 42 11.12 13.40 -12.31
CA THR A 42 11.96 12.42 -11.60
C THR A 42 12.73 11.57 -12.62
N ILE A 43 14.06 11.56 -12.50
CA ILE A 43 14.94 10.69 -13.27
C ILE A 43 15.22 9.47 -12.37
N GLY A 44 14.70 8.30 -12.76
CA GLY A 44 14.83 7.09 -11.95
C GLY A 44 13.80 7.03 -10.82
N VAL A 45 14.26 6.82 -9.58
CA VAL A 45 13.41 6.59 -8.41
C VAL A 45 13.98 7.35 -7.21
N GLU A 46 13.12 8.05 -6.48
CA GLU A 46 13.44 8.68 -5.20
C GLU A 46 12.91 7.84 -4.04
N PHE A 47 13.64 7.81 -2.94
CA PHE A 47 13.31 7.02 -1.76
C PHE A 47 13.29 7.89 -0.52
N ALA A 48 12.24 7.76 0.29
CA ALA A 48 12.17 8.39 1.59
C ALA A 48 11.59 7.43 2.63
N THR A 49 11.97 7.64 3.90
CA THR A 49 11.43 6.90 5.04
C THR A 49 10.72 7.82 6.00
N LYS A 50 9.57 7.38 6.51
CA LYS A 50 8.88 8.05 7.62
C LYS A 50 8.38 7.01 8.61
N SER A 51 8.71 7.21 9.89
CA SER A 51 8.17 6.42 10.98
C SER A 51 6.89 7.07 11.49
N ILE A 52 5.84 6.27 11.61
CA ILE A 52 4.56 6.70 12.21
C ILE A 52 4.22 5.75 13.35
N THR A 53 3.51 6.26 14.36
CA THR A 53 3.01 5.44 15.46
C THR A 53 1.51 5.31 15.33
N THR A 54 0.99 4.08 15.31
CA THR A 54 -0.45 3.78 15.23
C THR A 54 -0.76 2.59 16.12
N ASN A 55 -1.80 2.69 16.96
CA ASN A 55 -2.18 1.65 17.92
C ASN A 55 -1.04 1.17 18.84
N GLY A 56 -0.16 2.08 19.25
CA GLY A 56 1.01 1.77 20.08
C GLY A 56 2.12 0.99 19.36
N LYS A 57 2.00 0.82 18.04
CA LYS A 57 2.99 0.17 17.18
C LYS A 57 3.70 1.20 16.30
N VAL A 58 5.01 1.02 16.13
CA VAL A 58 5.84 1.87 15.28
C VAL A 58 5.94 1.24 13.89
N ILE A 59 5.41 1.94 12.89
CA ILE A 59 5.45 1.54 11.48
C ILE A 59 6.48 2.40 10.77
N LYS A 60 7.52 1.77 10.23
CA LYS A 60 8.49 2.42 9.35
C LYS A 60 8.02 2.28 7.91
N ALA A 61 7.53 3.38 7.33
CA ALA A 61 7.12 3.42 5.93
C ALA A 61 8.31 3.76 5.03
N GLN A 62 8.58 2.89 4.06
CA GLN A 62 9.55 3.07 2.98
C GLN A 62 8.79 3.44 1.71
N ILE A 63 8.89 4.70 1.30
CA ILE A 63 8.10 5.23 0.19
C ILE A 63 9.01 5.46 -1.01
N TRP A 64 8.63 4.87 -2.13
CA TRP A 64 9.36 4.94 -3.40
C TRP A 64 8.58 5.81 -4.38
N ASP A 65 9.12 6.97 -4.72
CA ASP A 65 8.60 7.82 -5.80
C ASP A 65 9.17 7.35 -7.14
N THR A 66 8.29 6.91 -8.04
CA THR A 66 8.70 6.37 -9.34
C THR A 66 8.64 7.42 -10.44
N ALA A 67 9.56 7.33 -11.41
CA ALA A 67 9.45 8.13 -12.62
C ALA A 67 8.14 7.82 -13.36
N GLY A 68 7.35 8.87 -13.61
CA GLY A 68 6.09 8.76 -14.35
C GLY A 68 6.23 8.78 -15.87
N GLN A 69 7.46 8.77 -16.42
CA GLN A 69 7.68 8.73 -17.86
C GLN A 69 7.71 7.29 -18.36
N GLU A 70 6.98 7.01 -19.45
CA GLU A 70 6.92 5.66 -20.01
C GLU A 70 8.27 5.07 -20.42
N ARG A 71 9.25 5.94 -20.75
CA ARG A 71 10.62 5.51 -21.11
C ARG A 71 11.36 4.77 -19.99
N TYR A 72 10.93 4.92 -18.73
CA TYR A 72 11.55 4.26 -17.58
C TYR A 72 10.76 3.07 -17.03
N ARG A 73 9.66 2.64 -17.68
CA ARG A 73 8.79 1.55 -17.21
C ARG A 73 9.51 0.24 -16.90
N ALA A 74 10.46 -0.16 -17.76
CA ALA A 74 11.26 -1.37 -17.55
C ALA A 74 12.11 -1.32 -16.27
N ILE A 75 12.45 -0.12 -15.80
CA ILE A 75 13.17 0.10 -14.54
C ILE A 75 12.18 0.14 -13.38
N THR A 76 11.00 0.73 -13.57
CA THR A 76 9.98 0.91 -12.54
C THR A 76 9.37 -0.41 -12.04
N SER A 77 9.19 -1.41 -12.91
CA SER A 77 8.57 -2.69 -12.53
C SER A 77 9.35 -3.45 -11.45
N ALA A 78 10.68 -3.30 -11.40
CA ALA A 78 11.52 -3.90 -10.36
C ALA A 78 11.18 -3.36 -8.96
N TYR A 79 10.67 -2.14 -8.85
CA TYR A 79 10.35 -1.50 -7.58
C TYR A 79 9.00 -1.94 -7.00
N TYR A 80 8.10 -2.51 -7.82
CA TYR A 80 6.80 -3.02 -7.37
C TYR A 80 6.92 -4.29 -6.52
N ARG A 81 7.99 -5.07 -6.71
CA ARG A 81 8.20 -6.32 -5.97
C ARG A 81 8.31 -6.05 -4.46
N GLY A 82 7.46 -6.73 -3.69
CA GLY A 82 7.40 -6.61 -2.24
C GLY A 82 6.77 -5.30 -1.74
N ALA A 83 6.18 -4.48 -2.63
CA ALA A 83 5.33 -3.39 -2.20
C ALA A 83 4.03 -3.94 -1.61
N VAL A 84 3.65 -3.42 -0.44
CA VAL A 84 2.44 -3.80 0.30
C VAL A 84 1.36 -2.73 0.21
N GLY A 85 1.76 -1.53 -0.24
CA GLY A 85 0.86 -0.43 -0.55
C GLY A 85 1.25 0.32 -1.82
N ALA A 86 0.28 0.95 -2.48
CA ALA A 86 0.51 1.87 -3.58
C ALA A 86 -0.44 3.07 -3.54
N LEU A 87 0.09 4.25 -3.88
CA LEU A 87 -0.72 5.41 -4.26
C LEU A 87 -0.73 5.53 -5.77
N LEU A 88 -1.92 5.44 -6.35
CA LEU A 88 -2.18 5.62 -7.78
C LEU A 88 -2.62 7.06 -8.01
N VAL A 89 -1.73 7.89 -8.54
CA VAL A 89 -1.89 9.36 -8.55
C VAL A 89 -2.22 9.86 -9.96
N TYR A 90 -3.25 10.70 -10.06
CA TYR A 90 -3.57 11.48 -11.26
C TYR A 90 -3.71 12.97 -10.93
N ASP A 91 -3.74 13.81 -11.97
CA ASP A 91 -3.95 15.25 -11.88
C ASP A 91 -5.40 15.58 -12.23
N ILE A 92 -6.16 16.16 -11.29
CA ILE A 92 -7.58 16.46 -11.50
C ILE A 92 -7.84 17.45 -12.65
N SER A 93 -6.83 18.25 -13.03
CA SER A 93 -6.89 19.22 -14.12
C SER A 93 -6.55 18.63 -15.49
N LYS A 94 -6.06 17.37 -15.54
CA LYS A 94 -5.60 16.74 -16.78
C LYS A 94 -6.23 15.37 -17.00
N ARG A 95 -7.26 15.36 -17.85
CA ARG A 95 -8.03 14.16 -18.24
C ARG A 95 -7.16 12.97 -18.65
N VAL A 96 -6.14 13.20 -19.49
CA VAL A 96 -5.24 12.15 -20.00
C VAL A 96 -4.58 11.36 -18.86
N THR A 97 -4.24 12.03 -17.74
CA THR A 97 -3.61 11.36 -16.60
C THR A 97 -4.55 10.40 -15.87
N PHE A 98 -5.86 10.65 -15.94
CA PHE A 98 -6.90 9.79 -15.41
C PHE A 98 -7.17 8.59 -16.33
N GLU A 99 -7.21 8.82 -17.65
CA GLU A 99 -7.38 7.74 -18.63
C GLU A 99 -6.23 6.72 -18.59
N ASN A 100 -5.02 7.19 -18.30
CA ASN A 100 -3.84 6.33 -18.15
C ASN A 100 -3.83 5.49 -16.86
N LEU A 101 -4.75 5.72 -15.91
CA LEU A 101 -4.79 5.00 -14.64
C LEU A 101 -5.01 3.50 -14.81
N GLU A 102 -5.84 3.09 -15.76
CA GLU A 102 -6.11 1.67 -16.05
C GLU A 102 -4.81 0.94 -16.39
N ARG A 103 -3.96 1.57 -17.21
CA ARG A 103 -2.65 1.04 -17.59
C ARG A 103 -1.71 0.94 -16.39
N TRP A 104 -1.65 1.96 -15.54
CA TRP A 104 -0.81 1.95 -14.34
C TRP A 104 -1.27 0.91 -13.32
N LEU A 105 -2.58 0.76 -13.16
CA LEU A 105 -3.19 -0.21 -12.26
C LEU A 105 -2.90 -1.63 -12.72
N GLN A 106 -3.03 -1.91 -14.02
CA GLN A 106 -2.68 -3.22 -14.58
C GLN A 106 -1.19 -3.52 -14.37
N GLU A 107 -0.31 -2.58 -14.71
CA GLU A 107 1.14 -2.75 -14.57
C GLU A 107 1.55 -3.04 -13.11
N LEU A 108 0.92 -2.36 -12.14
CA LEU A 108 1.12 -2.63 -10.72
C LEU A 108 0.66 -4.03 -10.34
N ARG A 109 -0.56 -4.43 -10.74
CA ARG A 109 -1.14 -5.74 -10.40
C ARG A 109 -0.35 -6.91 -11.02
N ASP A 110 0.27 -6.70 -12.17
CA ASP A 110 1.07 -7.73 -12.84
C ASP A 110 2.40 -8.04 -12.12
N HIS A 111 2.92 -7.12 -11.31
CA HIS A 111 4.26 -7.22 -10.72
C HIS A 111 4.30 -7.13 -9.18
N ALA A 112 3.25 -6.61 -8.54
CA ALA A 112 3.14 -6.50 -7.09
C ALA A 112 2.52 -7.75 -6.45
N ASP A 113 2.46 -7.78 -5.12
CA ASP A 113 1.73 -8.82 -4.39
C ASP A 113 0.22 -8.72 -4.70
N PRO A 114 -0.50 -9.84 -4.89
CA PRO A 114 -1.95 -9.82 -5.12
C PRO A 114 -2.75 -9.10 -4.02
N ASN A 115 -2.18 -8.98 -2.82
CA ASN A 115 -2.81 -8.36 -1.66
C ASN A 115 -2.36 -6.92 -1.42
N ILE A 116 -1.70 -6.29 -2.40
CA ILE A 116 -1.29 -4.89 -2.30
C ILE A 116 -2.51 -3.99 -2.08
N VAL A 117 -2.42 -3.12 -1.07
CA VAL A 117 -3.45 -2.09 -0.82
C VAL A 117 -3.21 -0.93 -1.76
N ILE A 118 -4.23 -0.54 -2.53
CA ILE A 118 -4.10 0.51 -3.54
C ILE A 118 -5.11 1.61 -3.24
N MET A 119 -4.62 2.85 -3.20
CA MET A 119 -5.45 4.05 -3.04
C MET A 119 -5.30 4.96 -4.26
N LEU A 120 -6.44 5.33 -4.84
CA LEU A 120 -6.54 6.34 -5.88
C LEU A 120 -6.41 7.74 -5.26
N VAL A 121 -5.54 8.56 -5.84
CA VAL A 121 -5.25 9.92 -5.37
C VAL A 121 -5.44 10.92 -6.51
N GLY A 122 -6.47 11.76 -6.40
CA GLY A 122 -6.66 12.92 -7.27
C GLY A 122 -5.89 14.12 -6.75
N ASN A 123 -4.69 14.37 -7.28
CA ASN A 123 -3.85 15.48 -6.82
C ASN A 123 -4.17 16.79 -7.54
N LYS A 124 -3.64 17.89 -7.01
CA LYS A 124 -3.86 19.29 -7.45
C LYS A 124 -5.28 19.78 -7.21
N GLY A 125 -5.85 19.38 -6.07
CA GLY A 125 -7.16 19.81 -5.59
C GLY A 125 -7.32 21.33 -5.43
N ASP A 126 -6.22 22.09 -5.45
CA ASP A 126 -6.18 23.56 -5.52
C ASP A 126 -6.63 24.10 -6.89
N LEU A 127 -6.46 23.34 -7.98
CA LEU A 127 -6.83 23.70 -9.35
C LEU A 127 -8.29 23.38 -9.69
N ARG A 128 -9.23 23.57 -8.74
CA ARG A 128 -10.66 23.21 -8.92
C ARG A 128 -11.31 23.89 -10.13
N HIS A 129 -10.85 25.10 -10.44
CA HIS A 129 -11.32 25.90 -11.57
C HIS A 129 -10.87 25.35 -12.94
N LEU A 130 -9.85 24.49 -12.97
CA LEU A 130 -9.36 23.79 -14.17
C LEU A 130 -9.72 22.30 -14.16
N ARG A 131 -10.65 21.88 -13.30
CA ARG A 131 -11.01 20.47 -13.14
C ARG A 131 -11.49 19.88 -14.47
N ALA A 132 -10.83 18.80 -14.89
CA ALA A 132 -11.16 18.01 -16.07
C ALA A 132 -11.74 16.62 -15.72
N VAL A 133 -11.62 16.20 -14.45
CA VAL A 133 -12.11 14.91 -13.95
C VAL A 133 -13.09 15.15 -12.80
N GLY A 134 -14.32 14.66 -12.96
CA GLY A 134 -15.35 14.79 -11.93
C GLY A 134 -15.08 13.91 -10.71
N GLN A 135 -15.51 14.33 -9.53
CA GLN A 135 -15.37 13.52 -8.31
C GLN A 135 -16.16 12.21 -8.42
N ASP A 136 -17.39 12.26 -8.95
CA ASP A 136 -18.24 11.07 -9.14
C ASP A 136 -17.59 10.04 -10.05
N GLU A 137 -16.87 10.50 -11.07
CA GLU A 137 -16.16 9.62 -12.00
C GLU A 137 -14.95 8.95 -11.35
N ALA A 138 -14.17 9.69 -10.57
CA ALA A 138 -13.06 9.13 -9.83
C ALA A 138 -13.54 8.12 -8.77
N LEU A 139 -14.67 8.40 -8.12
CA LEU A 139 -15.32 7.48 -7.19
C LEU A 139 -15.80 6.21 -7.91
N ALA A 140 -16.48 6.34 -9.04
CA ALA A 140 -16.93 5.20 -9.84
C ALA A 140 -15.76 4.32 -10.32
N PHE A 141 -14.64 4.93 -10.72
CA PHE A 141 -13.42 4.19 -11.06
C PHE A 141 -12.86 3.45 -9.83
N ALA A 142 -12.80 4.11 -8.68
CA ALA A 142 -12.31 3.49 -7.45
C ALA A 142 -13.19 2.31 -7.02
N GLU A 143 -14.51 2.46 -7.03
CA GLU A 143 -15.46 1.39 -6.73
C GLU A 143 -15.35 0.20 -7.70
N LYS A 144 -15.28 0.47 -9.01
CA LYS A 144 -15.09 -0.56 -10.05
C LYS A 144 -13.86 -1.42 -9.79
N HIS A 145 -12.78 -0.82 -9.29
CA HIS A 145 -11.50 -1.50 -9.06
C HIS A 145 -11.25 -1.92 -7.61
N GLY A 146 -12.18 -1.64 -6.69
CA GLY A 146 -12.07 -1.93 -5.26
C GLY A 146 -10.98 -1.11 -4.56
N LEU A 147 -10.85 0.16 -4.91
CA LEU A 147 -9.81 1.08 -4.42
C LEU A 147 -10.41 2.09 -3.45
N ALA A 148 -9.64 2.52 -2.44
CA ALA A 148 -9.95 3.74 -1.71
C ALA A 148 -9.68 4.97 -2.60
N CYS A 149 -10.44 6.06 -2.46
CA CYS A 149 -10.24 7.29 -3.22
C CYS A 149 -10.14 8.50 -2.30
N ILE A 150 -9.19 9.40 -2.60
CA ILE A 150 -9.04 10.68 -1.91
C ILE A 150 -8.50 11.75 -2.86
N GLU A 151 -8.98 12.99 -2.72
CA GLU A 151 -8.39 14.14 -3.39
C GLU A 151 -7.41 14.86 -2.48
N THR A 152 -6.27 15.27 -3.04
CA THR A 152 -5.16 15.92 -2.33
C THR A 152 -4.70 17.18 -3.04
N SER A 153 -4.04 18.06 -2.29
CA SER A 153 -3.21 19.13 -2.87
C SER A 153 -1.87 19.13 -2.17
N ALA A 154 -0.81 18.78 -2.93
CA ALA A 154 0.56 18.93 -2.43
C ALA A 154 0.94 20.41 -2.19
N LEU A 155 0.33 21.34 -2.94
CA LEU A 155 0.55 22.78 -2.81
C LEU A 155 0.02 23.29 -1.48
N GLU A 156 -1.27 23.02 -1.19
CA GLU A 156 -1.96 23.48 0.03
C GLU A 156 -1.79 22.53 1.23
N ALA A 157 -1.07 21.42 1.06
CA ALA A 157 -0.97 20.31 2.01
C ALA A 157 -2.31 19.59 2.32
N THR A 158 -3.38 19.90 1.59
CA THR A 158 -4.71 19.33 1.80
C THR A 158 -4.71 17.82 1.60
N ASN A 159 -5.16 17.08 2.62
CA ASN A 159 -5.32 15.61 2.65
C ASN A 159 -4.04 14.78 2.37
N VAL A 160 -2.85 15.40 2.28
CA VAL A 160 -1.62 14.67 1.98
C VAL A 160 -1.30 13.68 3.09
N GLU A 161 -1.20 14.15 4.33
CA GLU A 161 -0.98 13.28 5.49
C GLU A 161 -2.09 12.24 5.65
N THR A 162 -3.35 12.65 5.46
CA THR A 162 -4.50 11.76 5.54
C THR A 162 -4.43 10.62 4.53
N ALA A 163 -4.00 10.88 3.29
CA ALA A 163 -3.87 9.84 2.27
C ALA A 163 -2.85 8.77 2.68
N PHE A 164 -1.64 9.18 3.09
CA PHE A 164 -0.61 8.24 3.53
C PHE A 164 -1.00 7.50 4.81
N MET A 165 -1.56 8.19 5.80
CA MET A 165 -1.98 7.57 7.07
C MET A 165 -3.10 6.55 6.87
N ARG A 166 -4.10 6.86 6.02
CA ARG A 166 -5.17 5.92 5.69
C ARG A 166 -4.64 4.67 5.00
N LEU A 167 -3.76 4.84 4.00
CA LEU A 167 -3.14 3.72 3.31
C LEU A 167 -2.36 2.83 4.31
N LEU A 168 -1.50 3.43 5.14
CA LEU A 168 -0.68 2.69 6.10
C LEU A 168 -1.53 1.98 7.17
N SER A 169 -2.61 2.63 7.64
CA SER A 169 -3.56 2.02 8.56
C SER A 169 -4.27 0.82 7.93
N GLU A 170 -4.68 0.92 6.67
CA GLU A 170 -5.37 -0.17 5.97
C GLU A 170 -4.46 -1.38 5.76
N ILE A 171 -3.20 -1.14 5.38
CA ILE A 171 -2.16 -2.18 5.32
C ILE A 171 -1.97 -2.85 6.68
N TYR A 172 -1.87 -2.04 7.75
CA TYR A 172 -1.74 -2.57 9.11
C TYR A 172 -2.92 -3.45 9.52
N THR A 173 -4.16 -3.04 9.24
CA THR A 173 -5.36 -3.83 9.56
C THR A 173 -5.37 -5.16 8.80
N LEU A 174 -4.98 -5.16 7.52
CA LEU A 174 -4.92 -6.39 6.73
C LEU A 174 -3.82 -7.34 7.20
N MET A 175 -2.63 -6.81 7.54
CA MET A 175 -1.53 -7.63 8.04
C MET A 175 -1.78 -8.18 9.45
N SER A 176 -2.32 -7.37 10.36
CA SER A 176 -2.65 -7.81 11.72
C SER A 176 -3.75 -8.87 11.72
N SER A 177 -4.74 -8.76 10.85
CA SER A 177 -5.79 -9.77 10.69
C SER A 177 -5.22 -11.11 10.20
N ARG A 178 -4.23 -11.09 9.30
CA ARG A 178 -3.56 -12.31 8.80
C ARG A 178 -2.73 -13.01 9.86
N GLN A 179 -2.02 -12.26 10.70
CA GLN A 179 -1.24 -12.85 11.79
C GLN A 179 -2.14 -13.56 12.83
N ILE A 180 -3.38 -13.07 13.03
CA ILE A 180 -4.35 -13.72 13.92
C ILE A 180 -4.85 -15.03 13.31
N THR A 181 -5.17 -15.07 12.01
CA THR A 181 -5.65 -16.30 11.34
C THR A 181 -4.58 -17.39 11.25
N ASP A 182 -3.31 -17.01 11.06
CA ASP A 182 -2.20 -17.97 11.08
C ASP A 182 -1.98 -18.50 12.51
N ALA A 183 -2.01 -17.64 13.53
CA ALA A 183 -1.88 -18.07 14.93
C ALA A 183 -3.00 -19.02 15.39
N ASP A 184 -4.24 -18.81 14.93
CA ASP A 184 -5.36 -19.70 15.24
C ASP A 184 -5.33 -21.02 14.47
N SER A 185 -4.77 -21.05 13.25
CA SER A 185 -4.56 -22.30 12.52
C SER A 185 -3.41 -23.13 13.11
N PHE A 186 -2.37 -22.50 13.67
CA PHE A 186 -1.36 -23.19 14.48
C PHE A 186 -1.92 -23.71 15.83
N ARG A 187 -2.85 -22.99 16.48
CA ARG A 187 -3.51 -23.45 17.70
C ARG A 187 -4.47 -24.62 17.46
N ASN A 188 -5.23 -24.60 16.36
CA ASN A 188 -6.12 -25.70 15.97
C ASN A 188 -5.35 -26.95 15.52
N ALA A 189 -4.15 -26.80 14.95
CA ALA A 189 -3.28 -27.93 14.64
C ALA A 189 -2.72 -28.63 15.89
N GLN A 190 -2.51 -27.91 17.00
CA GLN A 190 -2.08 -28.51 18.28
C GLN A 190 -3.23 -29.18 19.05
N THR A 191 -4.48 -28.75 18.88
CA THR A 191 -5.66 -29.38 19.51
C THR A 191 -6.12 -30.63 18.75
N ALA A 192 -5.88 -30.71 17.44
CA ALA A 192 -6.24 -31.88 16.62
C ALA A 192 -5.34 -33.12 16.85
N ILE A 193 -4.20 -32.99 17.53
CA ILE A 193 -3.28 -34.11 17.81
C ILE A 193 -3.63 -34.84 19.13
N GLN A 194 -4.58 -34.35 19.92
CA GLN A 194 -5.01 -34.98 21.18
C GLN A 194 -6.40 -35.64 21.11
N VAL A 195 -6.70 -36.40 20.05
CA VAL A 195 -7.89 -37.29 20.08
C VAL A 195 -7.64 -38.62 19.35
N GLU A 196 -6.54 -39.31 19.63
CA GLU A 196 -6.45 -40.77 19.38
C GLU A 196 -5.70 -41.46 20.52
N ALA A 197 -6.35 -41.58 21.68
CA ALA A 197 -6.02 -42.58 22.68
C ALA A 197 -7.19 -43.55 22.82
N VAL A 198 -7.39 -44.40 21.80
CA VAL A 198 -8.37 -45.50 21.86
C VAL A 198 -7.69 -46.73 22.47
N GLN A 199 -7.89 -46.83 23.78
CA GLN A 199 -7.99 -48.02 24.63
C GLN A 199 -7.49 -49.36 24.05
N ALA A 200 -6.33 -49.80 24.52
CA ALA A 200 -5.94 -51.21 24.49
C ALA A 200 -6.69 -51.99 25.60
N THR A 201 -7.58 -52.90 25.20
CA THR A 201 -8.24 -53.85 26.10
C THR A 201 -7.26 -54.94 26.57
N PRO A 202 -7.26 -55.33 27.86
CA PRO A 202 -6.43 -56.43 28.34
C PRO A 202 -7.16 -57.78 28.18
N SER A 203 -6.64 -58.70 27.36
CA SER A 203 -7.08 -60.09 27.35
C SER A 203 -6.27 -60.91 28.35
N ARG A 204 -6.96 -61.51 29.33
CA ARG A 204 -6.42 -62.53 30.23
C ARG A 204 -6.81 -63.93 29.74
N GLY A 205 -5.79 -64.78 29.57
CA GLY A 205 -5.72 -66.16 30.11
C GLY A 205 -6.45 -67.30 29.39
N GLY A 206 -5.69 -68.31 28.97
CA GLY A 206 -6.20 -69.68 28.72
C GLY A 206 -5.18 -70.60 28.03
N CYS A 207 -4.46 -71.42 28.81
CA CYS A 207 -3.69 -72.59 28.35
C CYS A 207 -4.47 -73.90 28.58
N CYS A 208 -4.02 -74.98 27.91
CA CYS A 208 -4.45 -76.41 27.91
C CYS A 208 -5.59 -76.72 26.91
N ASN A 209 -5.53 -77.72 26.03
CA ASN A 209 -4.82 -79.02 25.98
C ASN A 209 -4.34 -79.34 24.56
#